data_AF-A0ABD1ITW0-F1
#
_entry.id   AF-A0ABD1ITW0-F1
#
_cell.length_a   1.000
_cell.length_b   1.000
_cell.length_c   1.000
_cell.angle_alpha   90.00
_cell.angle_beta   90.00
_cell.angle_gamma   90.00
#
_symmetry.space_group_name_H-M   'P 1'
#
loop_
_entity.id
_entity.type
_entity.pdbx_description
1 polymer ?
#
loop_
_entity_poly.entity_id
_entity_poly.type
_entity_poly.pdbx_seq_one_letter_code
_entity_poly.pdbx_strand_id
1 'polypeptide(L)'
;MEFDSDLESSQFLLTDRNFRSSAPLTGHADSTHTSERRNRVQRAAVEMLADEGSGMLEGTITTTTTKPPVTTATTTTTTTTAITTTITTTTTATSNRPRFIVGVRVLLLKAFNSDFSNPQSSAYQQQTASVVSWCTPIYRRRYGSMFFRVLVISLRSSSRYRQDNTEVEIQVEFDQDAPETAPTSDDVVLALKQEASSSNPLSVDTDNIVVTRAPRVTPNARFTTNETFVLSLLTINSTSFRDRASFIKKELEPFFQEDYSPDFICLTPKSFSVGTVYPNSILHLSDLCFTYNATLPSATAIYNTMLRAARSGKLSLDIISVNGTSVSASSSGDISSKISLFTTCSLTLLSLLVTRPW
;
A
#
# COMPACT_ATOMS: atom_id res chain seq x y z
N MET A 1 -13.93 6.46 -67.96
CA MET A 1 -13.27 5.83 -66.82
C MET A 1 -13.74 6.60 -65.58
N GLU A 2 -14.90 6.26 -64.99
CA GLU A 2 -15.24 4.99 -64.29
C GLU A 2 -14.75 5.12 -62.83
N PHE A 3 -15.68 5.47 -61.92
CA PHE A 3 -16.26 4.60 -60.87
C PHE A 3 -15.18 4.17 -59.84
N ASP A 4 -15.33 4.21 -58.51
CA ASP A 4 -16.47 4.36 -57.58
C ASP A 4 -15.95 4.78 -56.16
N SER A 5 -16.69 5.05 -55.08
CA SER A 5 -18.14 5.04 -54.76
C SER A 5 -18.47 5.90 -53.51
N ASP A 6 -19.67 6.47 -53.46
CA ASP A 6 -20.60 6.62 -52.32
C ASP A 6 -20.19 7.15 -50.93
N LEU A 7 -20.67 8.36 -50.63
CA LEU A 7 -21.17 8.77 -49.31
C LEU A 7 -22.66 9.13 -49.43
N GLU A 8 -23.55 8.16 -49.22
CA GLU A 8 -25.00 8.38 -49.20
C GLU A 8 -25.53 8.53 -47.76
N SER A 9 -26.48 9.45 -47.59
CA SER A 9 -27.13 9.73 -46.30
C SER A 9 -28.37 8.85 -46.11
N SER A 10 -28.75 8.57 -44.86
CA SER A 10 -30.18 8.48 -44.53
C SER A 10 -30.46 8.66 -43.04
N GLN A 11 -31.25 9.70 -42.74
CA GLN A 11 -31.97 9.89 -41.48
C GLN A 11 -33.38 9.31 -41.59
N PHE A 12 -33.86 8.64 -40.55
CA PHE A 12 -35.29 8.50 -40.20
C PHE A 12 -35.34 8.07 -38.71
N LEU A 13 -35.72 8.93 -37.76
CA LEU A 13 -37.09 9.29 -37.36
C LEU A 13 -38.02 8.06 -37.12
N LEU A 14 -38.38 7.79 -35.86
CA LEU A 14 -39.74 8.07 -35.34
C LEU A 14 -39.88 7.83 -33.81
N THR A 15 -40.30 8.89 -33.11
CA THR A 15 -41.27 8.94 -31.98
C THR A 15 -41.32 7.85 -30.89
N ASP A 16 -40.88 8.25 -29.69
CA ASP A 16 -41.77 8.66 -28.58
C ASP A 16 -43.02 7.80 -28.23
N ARG A 17 -43.04 7.28 -27.00
CA ARG A 17 -44.27 6.85 -26.32
C ARG A 17 -44.22 7.09 -24.80
N ASN A 18 -44.71 8.26 -24.42
CA ASN A 18 -45.44 8.55 -23.18
C ASN A 18 -45.70 7.37 -22.22
N PHE A 19 -45.30 7.52 -20.95
CA PHE A 19 -46.12 7.05 -19.84
C PHE A 19 -46.40 8.19 -18.87
N ARG A 20 -47.67 8.33 -18.49
CA ARG A 20 -48.26 9.58 -17.98
C ARG A 20 -48.28 9.59 -16.45
N SER A 21 -47.88 10.72 -15.87
CA SER A 21 -48.10 11.00 -14.44
C SER A 21 -49.60 11.12 -14.12
N SER A 22 -50.02 10.50 -13.02
CA SER A 22 -51.23 10.83 -12.25
C SER A 22 -51.04 10.32 -10.82
N ALA A 23 -51.38 11.15 -9.83
CA ALA A 23 -51.04 10.93 -8.43
C ALA A 23 -52.24 10.34 -7.63
N PRO A 24 -52.28 10.40 -6.28
CA PRO A 24 -52.28 9.21 -5.44
C PRO A 24 -53.61 8.96 -4.71
N LEU A 25 -53.71 7.91 -3.87
CA LEU A 25 -54.36 7.97 -2.54
C LEU A 25 -54.18 6.68 -1.69
N THR A 26 -53.84 6.89 -0.41
CA THR A 26 -54.12 6.06 0.79
C THR A 26 -53.81 4.55 0.83
N GLY A 27 -52.87 4.19 1.72
CA GLY A 27 -52.74 2.87 2.34
C GLY A 27 -51.85 2.98 3.59
N HIS A 28 -52.42 2.79 4.78
CA HIS A 28 -51.84 3.19 6.07
C HIS A 28 -51.33 1.96 6.85
N ALA A 29 -50.03 1.88 7.16
CA ALA A 29 -49.46 0.89 8.09
C ALA A 29 -48.15 1.36 8.75
N ASP A 30 -48.30 1.68 10.04
CA ASP A 30 -47.32 1.97 11.08
C ASP A 30 -46.02 1.14 11.08
N SER A 31 -44.87 1.79 11.37
CA SER A 31 -43.65 1.14 11.89
C SER A 31 -42.58 2.12 12.42
N THR A 32 -42.95 3.26 13.03
CA THR A 32 -41.98 4.18 13.66
C THR A 32 -41.77 3.85 15.14
N HIS A 33 -41.11 2.73 15.45
CA HIS A 33 -40.84 2.39 16.86
C HIS A 33 -39.56 1.56 17.14
N THR A 34 -38.43 1.83 16.49
CA THR A 34 -37.15 1.16 16.84
C THR A 34 -35.85 1.98 16.70
N SER A 35 -35.92 3.30 16.49
CA SER A 35 -34.72 4.18 16.43
C SER A 35 -34.47 5.01 17.70
N GLU A 36 -35.50 5.46 18.41
CA GLU A 36 -35.34 6.39 19.55
C GLU A 36 -34.85 5.74 20.85
N ARG A 37 -34.99 4.41 21.00
CA ARG A 37 -34.67 3.71 22.26
C ARG A 37 -33.16 3.50 22.50
N ARG A 38 -32.29 3.79 21.52
CA ARG A 38 -30.83 3.65 21.66
C ARG A 38 -30.10 4.92 22.11
N ASN A 39 -30.70 6.11 22.00
CA ASN A 39 -30.08 7.39 22.39
C ASN A 39 -30.39 7.85 23.84
N ARG A 40 -31.18 7.09 24.62
CA ARG A 40 -31.47 7.41 26.03
C ARG A 40 -30.60 6.68 27.08
N VAL A 41 -29.76 5.73 26.69
CA VAL A 41 -28.95 4.93 27.63
C VAL A 41 -27.52 5.48 27.81
N GLN A 42 -27.03 6.30 26.86
CA GLN A 42 -25.64 6.81 26.86
C GLN A 42 -25.49 8.24 27.39
N ARG A 43 -26.54 8.83 27.98
CA ARG A 43 -26.53 10.19 28.55
C ARG A 43 -26.79 10.23 30.07
N ALA A 44 -26.72 9.09 30.75
CA ALA A 44 -27.06 8.92 32.17
C ALA A 44 -25.87 8.44 33.03
N ALA A 45 -24.63 8.73 32.61
CA ALA A 45 -23.40 8.25 33.28
C ALA A 45 -22.29 9.33 33.39
N VAL A 46 -22.64 10.62 33.25
CA VAL A 46 -21.67 11.74 33.27
C VAL A 46 -22.06 12.86 34.26
N GLU A 47 -23.25 12.82 34.87
CA GLU A 47 -23.71 13.81 35.86
C GLU A 47 -23.89 13.19 37.25
N MET A 48 -22.78 12.76 37.86
CA MET A 48 -22.72 12.42 39.29
C MET A 48 -21.26 12.56 39.77
N LEU A 49 -20.94 13.72 40.36
CA LEU A 49 -19.86 14.01 41.33
C LEU A 49 -19.51 15.53 41.31
N ALA A 50 -20.40 16.40 41.81
CA ALA A 50 -20.08 17.81 42.13
C ALA A 50 -21.18 18.50 42.97
N ASP A 51 -21.30 18.16 44.26
CA ASP A 51 -21.93 18.96 45.35
C ASP A 51 -21.58 18.24 46.67
N GLU A 52 -21.40 18.83 47.85
CA GLU A 52 -21.45 20.22 48.35
C GLU A 52 -20.10 20.51 49.09
N GLY A 53 -19.76 21.67 49.67
CA GLY A 53 -20.56 22.82 50.06
C GLY A 53 -19.71 23.95 50.64
N SER A 54 -20.37 25.08 50.92
CA SER A 54 -19.77 26.35 51.34
C SER A 54 -19.72 26.52 52.86
N GLY A 55 -18.75 27.29 53.40
CA GLY A 55 -18.67 27.58 54.83
C GLY A 55 -17.54 28.53 55.23
N MET A 56 -17.87 29.82 55.42
CA MET A 56 -16.94 30.81 55.99
C MET A 56 -16.74 30.59 57.49
N LEU A 57 -15.50 30.78 57.99
CA LEU A 57 -15.25 31.30 59.34
C LEU A 57 -13.98 32.17 59.37
N GLU A 58 -14.02 33.18 60.22
CA GLU A 58 -13.06 34.27 60.35
C GLU A 58 -12.47 34.24 61.78
N GLY A 59 -11.17 34.55 61.96
CA GLY A 59 -10.65 34.96 63.28
C GLY A 59 -9.32 34.36 63.79
N THR A 60 -8.44 35.28 64.19
CA THR A 60 -7.55 35.22 65.38
C THR A 60 -6.15 34.58 65.27
N ILE A 61 -5.20 35.45 64.93
CA ILE A 61 -3.84 35.65 65.49
C ILE A 61 -3.21 34.56 66.39
N THR A 62 -1.95 34.19 66.08
CA THR A 62 -0.92 33.94 67.11
C THR A 62 0.45 34.38 66.59
N THR A 63 1.16 35.17 67.40
CA THR A 63 2.47 35.76 67.07
C THR A 63 3.60 34.83 67.52
N THR A 64 4.65 34.66 66.71
CA THR A 64 5.96 34.20 67.22
C THR A 64 7.09 34.88 66.45
N THR A 65 8.08 35.36 67.20
CA THR A 65 9.05 36.38 66.77
C THR A 65 10.37 35.75 66.35
N THR A 66 10.95 36.09 65.18
CA THR A 66 12.37 35.79 64.92
C THR A 66 13.04 36.75 63.93
N LYS A 67 14.02 37.51 64.44
CA LYS A 67 15.22 38.15 63.82
C LYS A 67 15.08 38.93 62.47
N PRO A 68 15.64 40.16 62.36
CA PRO A 68 15.58 40.95 61.12
C PRO A 68 16.27 40.28 59.91
N PRO A 69 15.77 40.49 58.68
CA PRO A 69 16.31 39.89 57.47
C PRO A 69 17.62 40.56 57.04
N VAL A 70 18.60 39.75 56.64
CA VAL A 70 19.81 40.22 55.95
C VAL A 70 19.50 40.37 54.47
N THR A 71 19.66 41.58 53.93
CA THR A 71 19.45 41.86 52.50
C THR A 71 20.52 41.19 51.65
N THR A 72 20.21 40.03 51.08
CA THR A 72 21.02 39.39 50.04
C THR A 72 20.42 39.73 48.67
N ALA A 73 21.24 40.18 47.73
CA ALA A 73 20.78 40.56 46.40
C ALA A 73 20.32 39.33 45.60
N THR A 74 19.03 39.27 45.26
CA THR A 74 18.46 38.18 44.45
C THR A 74 18.76 38.40 42.96
N THR A 75 19.61 37.54 42.38
CA THR A 75 19.80 37.51 40.92
C THR A 75 18.61 36.81 40.26
N THR A 76 17.82 37.53 39.46
CA THR A 76 16.64 36.99 38.78
C THR A 76 17.06 36.06 37.63
N THR A 77 17.08 34.75 37.87
CA THR A 77 17.28 33.76 36.80
C THR A 77 15.97 33.52 36.07
N THR A 78 15.91 33.86 34.78
CA THR A 78 14.70 33.69 33.95
C THR A 78 14.59 32.23 33.50
N THR A 79 13.79 31.43 34.20
CA THR A 79 13.52 30.04 33.81
C THR A 79 12.73 30.01 32.50
N THR A 80 13.40 29.73 31.40
CA THR A 80 12.74 29.51 30.10
C THR A 80 12.23 28.07 30.05
N THR A 81 10.92 27.88 30.16
CA THR A 81 10.30 26.55 30.04
C THR A 81 10.42 26.05 28.60
N ALA A 82 11.37 25.14 28.36
CA ALA A 82 11.49 24.46 27.09
C ALA A 82 10.25 23.58 26.84
N ILE A 83 9.57 23.81 25.72
CA ILE A 83 8.44 22.98 25.29
C ILE A 83 9.00 21.68 24.71
N THR A 84 9.18 20.68 25.58
CA THR A 84 9.59 19.33 25.16
C THR A 84 8.49 18.72 24.29
N THR A 85 8.69 18.75 22.98
CA THR A 85 7.80 18.08 22.03
C THR A 85 8.08 16.58 22.07
N THR A 86 7.24 15.83 22.77
CA THR A 86 7.37 14.37 22.88
C THR A 86 7.09 13.72 21.52
N ILE A 87 8.16 13.39 20.79
CA ILE A 87 8.07 12.57 19.58
C ILE A 87 7.78 11.13 20.01
N THR A 88 6.53 10.68 19.86
CA THR A 88 6.17 9.29 20.09
C THR A 88 6.75 8.40 18.99
N THR A 89 7.96 7.88 19.19
CA THR A 89 8.50 6.80 18.36
C THR A 89 7.73 5.51 18.67
N THR A 90 6.76 5.17 17.83
CA THR A 90 6.10 3.86 17.85
C THR A 90 7.13 2.77 17.53
N THR A 91 7.53 2.00 18.53
CA THR A 91 8.36 0.80 18.36
C THR A 91 7.49 -0.34 17.84
N THR A 92 7.26 -0.38 16.54
CA THR A 92 6.71 -1.57 15.86
C THR A 92 7.64 -2.74 16.07
N ALA A 93 7.09 -3.95 16.24
CA ALA A 93 7.90 -5.18 16.35
C ALA A 93 8.86 -5.31 15.15
N THR A 94 10.09 -5.74 15.40
CA THR A 94 11.11 -5.93 14.38
C THR A 94 10.72 -7.08 13.45
N SER A 95 10.08 -6.72 12.32
CA SER A 95 9.86 -7.64 11.21
C SER A 95 11.22 -8.07 10.65
N ASN A 96 11.53 -9.37 10.69
CA ASN A 96 12.80 -9.92 10.21
C ASN A 96 12.91 -9.97 8.66
N ARG A 97 12.08 -9.17 7.96
CA ARG A 97 12.02 -9.08 6.50
C ARG A 97 12.59 -7.73 6.04
N PRO A 98 13.21 -7.64 4.85
CA PRO A 98 13.63 -6.35 4.31
C PRO A 98 12.44 -5.43 4.07
N ARG A 99 12.63 -4.12 4.22
CA ARG A 99 11.61 -3.13 3.85
C ARG A 99 11.33 -3.15 2.35
N PHE A 100 10.11 -2.78 1.95
CA PHE A 100 9.81 -2.49 0.55
C PHE A 100 10.34 -1.09 0.21
N ILE A 101 11.39 -1.01 -0.61
CA ILE A 101 12.13 0.24 -0.89
C ILE A 101 12.15 0.54 -2.39
N VAL A 102 11.63 1.71 -2.77
CA VAL A 102 11.83 2.29 -4.10
C VAL A 102 12.85 3.42 -4.01
N GLY A 103 14.01 3.24 -4.65
CA GLY A 103 15.02 4.27 -4.82
C GLY A 103 14.72 5.10 -6.07
N VAL A 104 14.70 6.42 -5.91
CA VAL A 104 14.44 7.37 -6.99
C VAL A 104 15.55 8.42 -7.00
N ARG A 105 16.08 8.70 -8.18
CA ARG A 105 16.91 9.86 -8.45
C ARG A 105 16.04 10.98 -9.01
N VAL A 106 16.25 12.18 -8.48
CA VAL A 106 15.58 13.43 -8.90
C VAL A 106 16.65 14.46 -9.21
N LEU A 107 16.56 15.13 -10.36
CA LEU A 107 17.40 16.29 -10.66
C LEU A 107 16.69 17.58 -10.22
N LEU A 108 17.43 18.46 -9.55
CA LEU A 108 17.00 19.83 -9.25
C LEU A 108 17.73 20.81 -10.16
N LEU A 109 17.00 21.75 -10.75
CA LEU A 109 17.53 22.85 -11.56
C LEU A 109 18.10 23.97 -10.66
N LYS A 110 19.01 23.57 -9.77
CA LYS A 110 19.70 24.42 -8.78
C LYS A 110 21.16 24.00 -8.73
N ALA A 111 22.06 24.99 -8.77
CA ALA A 111 23.50 24.78 -8.71
C ALA A 111 23.91 23.91 -7.52
N PHE A 112 24.83 22.97 -7.76
CA PHE A 112 25.40 22.12 -6.73
C PHE A 112 26.24 22.93 -5.74
N ASN A 113 26.01 22.72 -4.44
CA ASN A 113 26.84 23.27 -3.37
C ASN A 113 27.87 22.21 -2.94
N SER A 114 29.17 22.56 -2.91
CA SER A 114 30.25 21.69 -2.46
C SER A 114 30.03 21.11 -1.05
N ASP A 115 29.37 21.86 -0.17
CA ASP A 115 29.05 21.45 1.21
C ASP A 115 28.10 20.24 1.27
N PHE A 116 27.40 19.93 0.17
CA PHE A 116 26.60 18.71 0.05
C PHE A 116 27.46 17.43 0.06
N SER A 117 28.78 17.54 -0.08
CA SER A 117 29.70 16.41 0.11
C SER A 117 29.86 16.01 1.59
N ASN A 118 29.42 16.84 2.53
CA ASN A 118 29.50 16.60 3.96
C ASN A 118 28.08 16.52 4.58
N PRO A 119 27.61 15.32 4.99
CA PRO A 119 26.29 15.15 5.62
C PRO A 119 26.07 15.92 6.93
N GLN A 120 27.15 16.43 7.56
CA GLN A 120 27.09 17.26 8.76
C GLN A 120 27.04 18.77 8.45
N SER A 121 27.11 19.19 7.18
CA SER A 121 26.98 20.61 6.82
C SER A 121 25.54 21.09 6.98
N SER A 122 25.38 22.36 7.38
CA SER A 122 24.08 23.00 7.46
C SER A 122 23.37 23.01 6.10
N ALA A 123 24.11 23.21 5.01
CA ALA A 123 23.59 23.14 3.64
C ALA A 123 23.00 21.76 3.31
N TYR A 124 23.74 20.67 3.57
CA TYR A 124 23.24 19.31 3.33
C TYR A 124 21.97 19.01 4.13
N GLN A 125 21.96 19.40 5.42
CA GLN A 125 20.83 19.16 6.31
C GLN A 125 19.59 19.97 5.90
N GLN A 126 19.75 21.24 5.54
CA GLN A 126 18.65 22.09 5.06
C GLN A 126 18.09 21.60 3.72
N GLN A 127 18.95 21.21 2.77
CA GLN A 127 18.51 20.66 1.49
C GLN A 127 17.80 19.31 1.68
N THR A 128 18.32 18.44 2.55
CA THR A 128 17.70 17.16 2.93
C THR A 128 16.33 17.38 3.56
N ALA A 129 16.22 18.28 4.54
CA ALA A 129 14.97 18.62 5.20
C ALA A 129 13.93 19.16 4.19
N SER A 130 14.36 19.99 3.23
CA SER A 130 13.50 20.53 2.17
C SER A 130 12.97 19.43 1.24
N VAL A 131 13.83 18.48 0.84
CA VAL A 131 13.43 17.32 0.04
C VAL A 131 12.44 16.43 0.79
N VAL A 132 12.75 16.06 2.04
CA VAL A 132 11.88 15.20 2.85
C VAL A 132 10.54 15.88 3.14
N SER A 133 10.54 17.17 3.46
CA SER A 133 9.34 17.97 3.74
C SER A 133 8.40 18.06 2.54
N TRP A 134 8.93 18.17 1.32
CA TRP A 134 8.13 18.15 0.09
C TRP A 134 7.65 16.74 -0.29
N CYS A 135 8.51 15.71 -0.24
CA CYS A 135 8.15 14.36 -0.66
C CYS A 135 7.18 13.65 0.30
N THR A 136 7.30 13.87 1.62
CA THR A 136 6.49 13.20 2.65
C THR A 136 4.97 13.37 2.47
N PRO A 137 4.41 14.58 2.31
CA PRO A 137 2.96 14.75 2.12
C PRO A 137 2.45 14.21 0.77
N ILE A 138 3.28 14.11 -0.26
CA ILE A 138 2.92 13.48 -1.54
C ILE A 138 2.61 12.00 -1.30
N TYR A 139 3.61 11.27 -0.77
CA TYR A 139 3.49 9.84 -0.57
C TYR A 139 2.51 9.45 0.54
N ARG A 140 2.41 10.24 1.61
CA ARG A 140 1.40 10.03 2.65
C ARG A 140 -0.03 10.22 2.13
N ARG A 141 -0.29 11.21 1.27
CA ARG A 141 -1.60 11.36 0.61
C ARG A 141 -1.89 10.21 -0.36
N ARG A 142 -0.89 9.76 -1.12
CA ARG A 142 -1.06 8.73 -2.16
C ARG A 142 -1.23 7.31 -1.61
N TYR A 143 -0.51 6.97 -0.54
CA TYR A 143 -0.38 5.59 -0.04
C TYR A 143 -0.84 5.38 1.41
N GLY A 144 -1.31 6.44 2.08
CA GLY A 144 -1.91 6.36 3.42
C GLY A 144 -0.98 5.72 4.45
N SER A 145 -1.45 4.67 5.12
CA SER A 145 -0.72 3.89 6.12
C SER A 145 0.43 3.05 5.56
N MET A 146 0.44 2.74 4.26
CA MET A 146 1.52 1.95 3.65
C MET A 146 2.80 2.77 3.48
N PHE A 147 2.71 4.10 3.40
CA PHE A 147 3.89 4.97 3.35
C PHE A 147 4.57 5.03 4.73
N PHE A 148 5.84 4.60 4.81
CA PHE A 148 6.61 4.63 6.04
C PHE A 148 7.42 5.94 6.17
N ARG A 149 8.35 6.22 5.25
CA ARG A 149 9.16 7.45 5.24
C ARG A 149 9.86 7.71 3.91
N VAL A 150 10.42 8.91 3.77
CA VAL A 150 11.42 9.27 2.74
C VAL A 150 12.77 9.48 3.40
N LEU A 151 13.84 8.96 2.80
CA LEU A 151 15.22 9.22 3.16
C LEU A 151 15.96 9.86 1.99
N VAL A 152 16.87 10.81 2.25
CA VAL A 152 17.87 11.28 1.27
C VAL A 152 19.14 10.48 1.49
N ILE A 153 19.61 9.83 0.43
CA ILE A 153 20.78 8.93 0.44
C ILE A 153 22.04 9.68 0.01
N SER A 154 21.93 10.54 -1.00
CA SER A 154 23.04 11.41 -1.41
C SER A 154 22.54 12.67 -2.13
N LEU A 155 23.37 13.70 -2.08
CA LEU A 155 23.30 14.91 -2.89
C LEU A 155 24.60 14.98 -3.70
N ARG A 156 24.53 15.09 -5.02
CA ARG A 156 25.71 15.08 -5.90
C ARG A 156 25.59 16.06 -7.05
N SER A 157 26.72 16.42 -7.64
CA SER A 157 26.75 17.22 -8.88
C SER A 157 26.29 16.37 -10.07
N SER A 158 25.54 17.00 -10.98
CA SER A 158 25.17 16.47 -12.28
C SER A 158 25.66 17.41 -13.38
N SER A 159 26.78 17.04 -14.01
CA SER A 159 27.44 17.78 -15.09
C SER A 159 26.75 17.66 -16.46
N ARG A 160 25.47 17.25 -16.47
CA ARG A 160 24.65 17.10 -17.70
C ARG A 160 24.23 18.42 -18.33
N TYR A 161 24.38 19.53 -17.60
CA TYR A 161 23.98 20.87 -18.01
C TYR A 161 25.19 21.82 -17.96
N ARG A 162 25.06 23.02 -18.55
CA ARG A 162 26.13 24.05 -18.55
C ARG A 162 26.52 24.55 -17.15
N GLN A 163 25.72 24.20 -16.14
CA GLN A 163 26.00 24.38 -14.73
C GLN A 163 25.80 23.03 -14.04
N ASP A 164 26.71 22.71 -13.11
CA ASP A 164 26.60 21.55 -12.23
C ASP A 164 25.32 21.67 -11.40
N ASN A 165 24.30 20.88 -11.76
CA ASN A 165 23.00 20.87 -11.08
C ASN A 165 23.00 19.85 -9.93
N THR A 166 22.13 20.06 -8.94
CA THR A 166 22.01 19.16 -7.79
C THR A 166 21.17 17.94 -8.15
N GLU A 167 21.78 16.77 -8.13
CA GLU A 167 21.12 15.47 -8.26
C GLU A 167 20.93 14.85 -6.87
N VAL A 168 19.68 14.49 -6.55
CA VAL A 168 19.26 13.96 -5.26
C VAL A 168 18.90 12.49 -5.44
N GLU A 169 19.47 11.61 -4.63
CA GLU A 169 19.00 10.24 -4.52
C GLU A 169 18.17 10.07 -3.25
N ILE A 170 16.91 9.67 -3.41
CA ILE A 170 15.99 9.38 -2.31
C ILE A 170 15.63 7.89 -2.27
N GLN A 171 15.28 7.41 -1.08
CA GLN A 171 14.57 6.15 -0.90
C GLN A 171 13.19 6.44 -0.31
N VAL A 172 12.17 5.86 -0.92
CA VAL A 172 10.80 5.82 -0.41
C VAL A 172 10.61 4.44 0.20
N GLU A 173 10.46 4.40 1.51
CA GLU A 173 10.21 3.17 2.25
C GLU A 173 8.70 3.00 2.46
N PHE A 174 8.22 1.79 2.20
CA PHE A 174 6.85 1.37 2.44
C PHE A 174 6.83 0.25 3.48
N ASP A 175 5.76 0.23 4.27
CA ASP A 175 5.56 -0.85 5.23
C ASP A 175 5.18 -2.13 4.48
N GLN A 176 6.09 -3.10 4.47
CA GLN A 176 5.91 -4.37 3.79
C GLN A 176 4.81 -5.23 4.43
N ASP A 177 4.39 -4.92 5.67
CA ASP A 177 3.36 -5.65 6.40
C ASP A 177 1.94 -5.11 6.11
N ALA A 178 1.82 -3.95 5.44
CA ALA A 178 0.55 -3.31 5.07
C ALA A 178 -0.33 -4.22 4.19
N PRO A 179 -1.67 -4.25 4.39
CA PRO A 179 -2.57 -5.09 3.58
C PRO A 179 -2.84 -4.54 2.18
N GLU A 180 -2.55 -3.26 1.93
CA GLU A 180 -2.68 -2.64 0.62
C GLU A 180 -1.74 -3.29 -0.42
N THR A 181 -2.15 -3.28 -1.68
CA THR A 181 -1.29 -3.74 -2.78
C THR A 181 -0.03 -2.87 -2.88
N ALA A 182 1.13 -3.50 -3.00
CA ALA A 182 2.40 -2.80 -3.02
C ALA A 182 2.52 -1.91 -4.27
N PRO A 183 3.05 -0.68 -4.13
CA PRO A 183 3.10 0.26 -5.24
C PRO A 183 4.12 -0.18 -6.28
N THR A 184 3.83 0.08 -7.56
CA THR A 184 4.85 -0.07 -8.61
C THR A 184 5.86 1.08 -8.52
N SER A 185 7.08 0.88 -9.02
CA SER A 185 8.06 1.98 -9.12
C SER A 185 7.54 3.14 -9.98
N ASP A 186 6.71 2.84 -10.97
CA ASP A 186 6.15 3.81 -11.91
C ASP A 186 5.07 4.65 -11.21
N ASP A 187 4.23 4.06 -10.35
CA ASP A 187 3.30 4.82 -9.50
C ASP A 187 4.04 5.79 -8.56
N VAL A 188 5.18 5.37 -8.00
CA VAL A 188 5.99 6.18 -7.07
C VAL A 188 6.64 7.36 -7.81
N VAL A 189 7.13 7.17 -9.03
CA VAL A 189 7.65 8.25 -9.88
C VAL A 189 6.52 9.15 -10.37
N LEU A 190 5.38 8.59 -10.77
CA LEU A 190 4.21 9.33 -11.23
C LEU A 190 3.67 10.27 -10.16
N ALA A 191 3.64 9.84 -8.89
CA ALA A 191 3.22 10.69 -7.78
C ALA A 191 4.11 11.94 -7.62
N LEU A 192 5.43 11.83 -7.80
CA LEU A 192 6.33 12.99 -7.81
C LEU A 192 6.11 13.90 -9.03
N LYS A 193 5.97 13.32 -10.22
CA LYS A 193 5.72 14.08 -11.46
C LYS A 193 4.42 14.87 -11.37
N GLN A 194 3.36 14.27 -10.83
CA GLN A 194 2.06 14.91 -10.63
C GLN A 194 2.15 16.07 -9.64
N GLU A 195 2.79 15.90 -8.48
CA GLU A 195 2.95 17.02 -7.55
C GLU A 195 3.82 18.12 -8.16
N ALA A 196 4.98 17.80 -8.75
CA ALA A 196 5.88 18.78 -9.36
C ALA A 196 5.23 19.56 -10.51
N SER A 197 4.26 18.99 -11.21
CA SER A 197 3.46 19.69 -12.24
C SER A 197 2.49 20.72 -11.64
N SER A 198 2.12 20.58 -10.36
CA SER A 198 1.21 21.48 -9.64
C SER A 198 1.92 22.47 -8.71
N SER A 199 3.02 22.05 -8.08
CA SER A 199 3.81 22.84 -7.14
C SER A 199 5.24 22.32 -7.07
N ASN A 200 6.21 23.15 -7.49
CA ASN A 200 7.62 22.76 -7.65
C ASN A 200 8.61 23.63 -6.84
N PRO A 201 8.50 23.70 -5.50
CA PRO A 201 9.36 24.54 -4.66
C PRO A 201 10.85 24.13 -4.70
N LEU A 202 11.14 22.88 -5.08
CA LEU A 202 12.50 22.38 -5.19
C LEU A 202 13.13 22.59 -6.58
N SER A 203 12.36 23.06 -7.57
CA SER A 203 12.79 23.18 -8.97
C SER A 203 13.21 21.84 -9.59
N VAL A 204 12.44 20.78 -9.31
CA VAL A 204 12.59 19.45 -9.89
C VAL A 204 12.42 19.50 -11.41
N ASP A 205 13.37 18.89 -12.11
CA ASP A 205 13.22 18.51 -13.51
C ASP A 205 12.42 17.19 -13.59
N THR A 206 11.18 17.28 -14.08
CA THR A 206 10.24 16.14 -14.14
C THR A 206 10.61 15.09 -15.17
N ASP A 207 11.45 15.42 -16.15
CA ASP A 207 11.89 14.49 -17.19
C ASP A 207 13.11 13.70 -16.72
N ASN A 208 13.92 14.28 -15.82
CA ASN A 208 15.07 13.64 -15.17
C ASN A 208 14.76 13.02 -13.79
N ILE A 209 13.51 12.55 -13.58
CA ILE A 209 13.16 11.64 -12.47
C ILE A 209 13.29 10.19 -12.95
N VAL A 210 14.19 9.42 -12.33
CA VAL A 210 14.47 8.02 -12.71
C VAL A 210 14.52 7.08 -11.52
N VAL A 211 14.03 5.85 -11.68
CA VAL A 211 14.16 4.79 -10.68
C VAL A 211 15.62 4.34 -10.61
N THR A 212 16.22 4.32 -9.40
CA THR A 212 17.56 3.77 -9.16
C THR A 212 17.52 2.38 -8.52
N ARG A 213 16.42 2.05 -7.84
CA ARG A 213 16.21 0.77 -7.16
C ARG A 213 14.71 0.47 -7.06
N ALA A 214 14.30 -0.76 -7.30
CA ALA A 214 12.92 -1.21 -7.05
C ALA A 214 12.93 -2.67 -6.57
N PRO A 215 11.93 -3.12 -5.79
CA PRO A 215 11.78 -4.53 -5.47
C PRO A 215 11.58 -5.36 -6.75
N ARG A 216 12.16 -6.56 -6.80
CA ARG A 216 11.88 -7.51 -7.87
C ARG A 216 10.58 -8.22 -7.56
N VAL A 217 9.75 -8.44 -8.57
CA VAL A 217 8.42 -9.04 -8.42
C VAL A 217 8.36 -10.35 -9.19
N THR A 218 7.92 -11.42 -8.53
CA THR A 218 7.47 -12.63 -9.23
C THR A 218 5.94 -12.61 -9.25
N PRO A 219 5.32 -12.37 -10.42
CA PRO A 219 3.89 -12.13 -10.49
C PRO A 219 3.08 -13.43 -10.49
N ASN A 220 1.77 -13.28 -10.27
CA ASN A 220 0.78 -14.35 -10.49
C ASN A 220 0.95 -15.61 -9.62
N ALA A 221 1.36 -15.47 -8.36
CA ALA A 221 1.17 -16.51 -7.36
C ALA A 221 -0.34 -16.72 -7.15
N ARG A 222 -0.87 -17.77 -7.78
CA ARG A 222 -2.31 -18.02 -7.89
C ARG A 222 -2.71 -19.25 -7.09
N PHE A 223 -3.73 -19.13 -6.24
CA PHE A 223 -4.26 -20.24 -5.45
C PHE A 223 -5.74 -20.05 -5.16
N THR A 224 -6.42 -21.12 -4.76
CA THR A 224 -7.86 -21.11 -4.43
C THR A 224 -8.06 -21.60 -3.02
N THR A 225 -8.96 -20.97 -2.26
CA THR A 225 -9.37 -21.43 -0.93
C THR A 225 -10.85 -21.77 -0.86
N ASN A 226 -11.20 -22.66 0.07
CA ASN A 226 -12.54 -23.27 0.21
C ASN A 226 -13.59 -22.37 0.89
N GLU A 227 -13.30 -21.08 1.04
CA GLU A 227 -14.19 -20.14 1.72
C GLU A 227 -15.14 -19.47 0.73
N THR A 228 -16.30 -19.02 1.23
CA THR A 228 -17.32 -18.37 0.41
C THR A 228 -16.89 -16.98 -0.04
N PHE A 229 -16.88 -16.76 -1.35
CA PHE A 229 -16.65 -15.46 -1.97
C PHE A 229 -17.79 -14.48 -1.69
N VAL A 230 -17.43 -13.23 -1.37
CA VAL A 230 -18.37 -12.11 -1.17
C VAL A 230 -17.98 -10.94 -2.07
N LEU A 231 -18.96 -10.24 -2.64
CA LEU A 231 -18.75 -9.21 -3.67
C LEU A 231 -17.83 -8.06 -3.24
N SER A 232 -17.77 -7.73 -1.95
CA SER A 232 -16.86 -6.70 -1.41
C SER A 232 -15.38 -7.02 -1.62
N LEU A 233 -15.01 -8.29 -1.84
CA LEU A 233 -13.65 -8.72 -2.17
C LEU A 233 -13.19 -8.27 -3.58
N LEU A 234 -14.09 -7.82 -4.46
CA LEU A 234 -13.71 -7.21 -5.74
C LEU A 234 -13.09 -5.82 -5.58
N THR A 235 -13.41 -5.12 -4.48
CA THR A 235 -13.02 -3.73 -4.26
C THR A 235 -11.77 -3.66 -3.39
N ILE A 236 -10.62 -3.39 -4.01
CA ILE A 236 -9.27 -3.32 -3.39
C ILE A 236 -9.18 -2.51 -2.09
N ASN A 237 -9.98 -1.45 -1.95
CA ASN A 237 -9.99 -0.58 -0.77
C ASN A 237 -11.09 -0.91 0.25
N SER A 238 -11.82 -2.01 0.07
CA SER A 238 -12.87 -2.43 1.02
C SER A 238 -12.28 -3.05 2.28
N THR A 239 -13.01 -2.97 3.40
CA THR A 239 -12.65 -3.68 4.63
C THR A 239 -12.46 -5.17 4.38
N SER A 240 -13.38 -5.81 3.63
CA SER A 240 -13.27 -7.24 3.30
C SER A 240 -12.01 -7.58 2.51
N PHE A 241 -11.59 -6.74 1.55
CA PHE A 241 -10.33 -6.96 0.83
C PHE A 241 -9.13 -6.81 1.76
N ARG A 242 -9.09 -5.75 2.57
CA ARG A 242 -7.95 -5.46 3.46
C ARG A 242 -7.79 -6.50 4.59
N ASP A 243 -8.91 -6.93 5.17
CA ASP A 243 -8.93 -8.01 6.16
C ASP A 243 -8.43 -9.32 5.53
N ARG A 244 -8.92 -9.63 4.32
CA ARG A 244 -8.51 -10.82 3.57
C ARG A 244 -7.03 -10.80 3.19
N ALA A 245 -6.53 -9.66 2.75
CA ALA A 245 -5.13 -9.44 2.42
C ALA A 245 -4.24 -9.62 3.66
N SER A 246 -4.60 -8.99 4.78
CA SER A 246 -3.93 -9.16 6.07
C SER A 246 -3.84 -10.62 6.48
N PHE A 247 -4.95 -11.35 6.37
CA PHE A 247 -5.06 -12.76 6.75
C PHE A 247 -4.17 -13.65 5.88
N ILE A 248 -4.23 -13.53 4.56
CA ILE A 248 -3.38 -14.30 3.63
C ILE A 248 -1.90 -14.05 3.89
N LYS A 249 -1.51 -12.79 4.11
CA LYS A 249 -0.13 -12.42 4.39
C LYS A 249 0.37 -13.09 5.68
N LYS A 250 -0.38 -12.95 6.78
CA LYS A 250 -0.09 -13.60 8.06
C LYS A 250 0.10 -15.11 7.94
N GLU A 251 -0.74 -15.78 7.14
CA GLU A 251 -0.77 -17.24 7.01
C GLU A 251 0.34 -17.78 6.09
N LEU A 252 0.64 -17.11 4.97
CA LEU A 252 1.52 -17.64 3.92
C LEU A 252 2.95 -17.09 3.97
N GLU A 253 3.15 -15.82 4.36
CA GLU A 253 4.46 -15.19 4.31
C GLU A 253 5.54 -15.89 5.17
N PRO A 254 5.25 -16.54 6.32
CA PRO A 254 6.25 -17.32 7.04
C PRO A 254 6.88 -18.44 6.21
N PHE A 255 6.12 -19.09 5.32
CA PHE A 255 6.64 -20.15 4.44
C PHE A 255 7.54 -19.58 3.33
N PHE A 256 7.15 -18.44 2.75
CA PHE A 256 7.99 -17.73 1.78
C PHE A 256 9.26 -17.15 2.42
N GLN A 257 9.18 -16.67 3.65
CA GLN A 257 10.35 -16.20 4.39
C GLN A 257 11.30 -17.35 4.74
N GLU A 258 10.80 -18.53 5.07
CA GLU A 258 11.63 -19.73 5.30
C GLU A 258 12.35 -20.18 4.02
N ASP A 259 11.65 -20.24 2.88
CA ASP A 259 12.21 -20.75 1.61
C ASP A 259 13.10 -19.72 0.88
N TYR A 260 12.91 -18.41 1.12
CA TYR A 260 13.52 -17.33 0.33
C TYR A 260 14.16 -16.20 1.18
N SER A 261 14.56 -16.49 2.43
CA SER A 261 15.42 -15.60 3.22
C SER A 261 16.82 -15.46 2.58
N PRO A 262 17.47 -14.28 2.61
CA PRO A 262 17.03 -13.03 3.23
C PRO A 262 16.21 -12.13 2.29
N ASP A 263 15.93 -12.57 1.07
CA ASP A 263 15.49 -11.70 -0.02
C ASP A 263 13.98 -11.44 -0.08
N PHE A 264 13.16 -12.29 0.54
CA PHE A 264 11.71 -12.14 0.56
C PHE A 264 11.24 -10.94 1.39
N ILE A 265 10.54 -10.00 0.74
CA ILE A 265 9.98 -8.78 1.36
C ILE A 265 8.56 -9.03 1.87
N CYS A 266 7.64 -9.40 0.96
CA CYS A 266 6.24 -9.64 1.27
C CYS A 266 5.49 -10.36 0.14
N LEU A 267 4.33 -10.90 0.48
CA LEU A 267 3.28 -11.28 -0.47
C LEU A 267 2.34 -10.07 -0.62
N THR A 268 2.00 -9.70 -1.85
CA THR A 268 1.08 -8.59 -2.12
C THR A 268 -0.14 -9.05 -2.91
N PRO A 269 -1.33 -9.07 -2.31
CA PRO A 269 -2.56 -9.41 -3.02
C PRO A 269 -2.89 -8.39 -4.11
N LYS A 270 -3.29 -8.89 -5.29
CA LYS A 270 -3.64 -8.10 -6.48
C LYS A 270 -5.14 -8.06 -6.71
N SER A 271 -5.80 -9.21 -6.55
CA SER A 271 -7.24 -9.33 -6.72
C SER A 271 -7.76 -10.60 -6.06
N PHE A 272 -8.99 -10.53 -5.57
CA PHE A 272 -9.80 -11.69 -5.20
C PHE A 272 -10.96 -11.83 -6.17
N SER A 273 -11.31 -13.05 -6.54
CA SER A 273 -12.40 -13.35 -7.48
C SER A 273 -13.07 -14.68 -7.15
N VAL A 274 -14.20 -14.97 -7.79
CA VAL A 274 -14.88 -16.27 -7.66
C VAL A 274 -13.98 -17.35 -8.28
N GLY A 275 -13.69 -18.41 -7.52
CA GLY A 275 -12.95 -19.57 -7.98
C GLY A 275 -13.80 -20.47 -8.89
N THR A 276 -13.14 -21.07 -9.88
CA THR A 276 -13.79 -21.87 -10.92
C THR A 276 -13.89 -23.36 -10.59
N VAL A 277 -13.11 -23.84 -9.61
CA VAL A 277 -12.99 -25.28 -9.28
C VAL A 277 -14.09 -25.74 -8.33
N TYR A 278 -14.51 -24.86 -7.41
CA TYR A 278 -15.60 -25.09 -6.47
C TYR A 278 -16.52 -23.86 -6.46
N PRO A 279 -17.85 -24.02 -6.56
CA PRO A 279 -18.76 -22.89 -6.62
C PRO A 279 -18.63 -22.03 -5.36
N ASN A 280 -18.55 -20.72 -5.54
CA ASN A 280 -18.31 -19.72 -4.49
C ASN A 280 -16.96 -19.82 -3.75
N SER A 281 -15.98 -20.60 -4.20
CA SER A 281 -14.61 -20.52 -3.64
C SER A 281 -13.95 -19.16 -3.91
N ILE A 282 -12.88 -18.80 -3.18
CA ILE A 282 -12.11 -17.57 -3.45
C ILE A 282 -10.84 -17.92 -4.25
N LEU A 283 -10.72 -17.35 -5.44
CA LEU A 283 -9.49 -17.32 -6.23
C LEU A 283 -8.66 -16.10 -5.85
N HIS A 284 -7.43 -16.36 -5.38
CA HIS A 284 -6.44 -15.37 -5.00
C HIS A 284 -5.44 -15.19 -6.13
N LEU A 285 -5.19 -13.94 -6.51
CA LEU A 285 -4.04 -13.55 -7.30
C LEU A 285 -3.17 -12.63 -6.45
N SER A 286 -1.90 -13.00 -6.28
CA SER A 286 -0.92 -12.21 -5.54
C SER A 286 0.40 -12.18 -6.29
N ASP A 287 1.19 -11.15 -6.04
CA ASP A 287 2.58 -11.09 -6.47
C ASP A 287 3.49 -11.33 -5.25
N LEU A 288 4.71 -11.82 -5.47
CA LEU A 288 5.73 -12.00 -4.44
C LEU A 288 6.85 -10.99 -4.65
N CYS A 289 7.15 -10.20 -3.62
CA CYS A 289 8.13 -9.12 -3.65
C CYS A 289 9.45 -9.55 -3.03
N PHE A 290 10.55 -9.25 -3.70
CA PHE A 290 11.92 -9.58 -3.29
C PHE A 290 12.84 -8.36 -3.38
N THR A 291 14.01 -8.41 -2.74
CA THR A 291 14.99 -7.32 -2.86
C THR A 291 15.43 -7.07 -4.30
N TYR A 292 15.93 -5.86 -4.58
CA TYR A 292 16.37 -5.44 -5.92
C TYR A 292 17.42 -6.37 -6.57
N ASN A 293 18.28 -7.00 -5.76
CA ASN A 293 19.34 -7.90 -6.22
C ASN A 293 18.96 -9.39 -6.11
N ALA A 294 17.74 -9.72 -5.69
CA ALA A 294 17.33 -11.08 -5.43
C ALA A 294 17.31 -11.95 -6.71
N THR A 295 17.73 -13.20 -6.56
CA THR A 295 17.44 -14.25 -7.55
C THR A 295 15.98 -14.66 -7.39
N LEU A 296 15.17 -14.48 -8.43
CA LEU A 296 13.74 -14.77 -8.35
C LEU A 296 13.46 -16.28 -8.40
N PRO A 297 12.54 -16.80 -7.59
CA PRO A 297 12.15 -18.20 -7.64
C PRO A 297 11.40 -18.56 -8.93
N SER A 298 11.56 -19.79 -9.38
CA SER A 298 10.79 -20.31 -10.51
C SER A 298 9.33 -20.57 -10.13
N ALA A 299 8.44 -20.66 -11.13
CA ALA A 299 7.05 -21.04 -10.90
C ALA A 299 6.90 -22.40 -10.18
N THR A 300 7.83 -23.34 -10.42
CA THR A 300 7.90 -24.63 -9.73
C THR A 300 8.30 -24.47 -8.26
N ALA A 301 9.26 -23.59 -7.94
CA ALA A 301 9.65 -23.32 -6.56
C ALA A 301 8.49 -22.69 -5.77
N ILE A 302 7.80 -21.68 -6.35
CA ILE A 302 6.61 -21.07 -5.75
C ILE A 302 5.49 -22.10 -5.54
N TYR A 303 5.24 -22.97 -6.53
CA TYR A 303 4.28 -24.07 -6.40
C TYR A 303 4.64 -24.99 -5.23
N ASN A 304 5.91 -25.37 -5.09
CA ASN A 304 6.37 -26.22 -4.00
C ASN A 304 6.22 -25.55 -2.61
N THR A 305 6.56 -24.27 -2.47
CA THR A 305 6.32 -23.49 -1.23
C THR A 305 4.83 -23.46 -0.88
N MET A 306 3.97 -23.17 -1.85
CA MET A 306 2.52 -23.12 -1.64
C MET A 306 1.92 -24.49 -1.33
N LEU A 307 2.41 -25.57 -1.96
CA LEU A 307 2.00 -26.94 -1.68
C LEU A 307 2.46 -27.38 -0.28
N ARG A 308 3.67 -26.99 0.13
CA ARG A 308 4.21 -27.20 1.49
C ARG A 308 3.38 -26.47 2.54
N ALA A 309 3.00 -25.22 2.27
CA ALA A 309 2.10 -24.44 3.14
C ALA A 309 0.73 -25.11 3.27
N ALA A 310 0.08 -25.43 2.15
CA ALA A 310 -1.24 -26.08 2.12
C ALA A 310 -1.28 -27.42 2.88
N ARG A 311 -0.20 -28.20 2.80
CA ARG A 311 -0.07 -29.51 3.48
C ARG A 311 0.50 -29.45 4.89
N SER A 312 0.86 -28.27 5.39
CA SER A 312 1.58 -28.11 6.66
C SER A 312 0.76 -28.43 7.91
N GLY A 313 -0.58 -28.37 7.82
CA GLY A 313 -1.49 -28.40 8.97
C GLY A 313 -1.38 -27.16 9.88
N LYS A 314 -0.60 -26.14 9.49
CA LYS A 314 -0.40 -24.90 10.27
C LYS A 314 -1.31 -23.75 9.81
N LEU A 315 -1.92 -23.86 8.63
CA LEU A 315 -2.83 -22.85 8.10
C LEU A 315 -4.19 -22.96 8.78
N SER A 316 -4.80 -21.81 9.06
CA SER A 316 -6.22 -21.70 9.45
C SER A 316 -7.16 -21.58 8.25
N LEU A 317 -6.62 -21.46 7.03
CA LEU A 317 -7.33 -21.50 5.76
C LEU A 317 -7.06 -22.81 4.98
N ASP A 318 -8.05 -23.26 4.21
CA ASP A 318 -7.97 -24.46 3.37
C ASP A 318 -7.63 -24.09 1.92
N ILE A 319 -6.41 -24.44 1.46
CA ILE A 319 -5.97 -24.25 0.08
C ILE A 319 -6.28 -25.51 -0.74
N ILE A 320 -7.24 -25.39 -1.65
CA ILE A 320 -7.74 -26.51 -2.46
C ILE A 320 -7.02 -26.62 -3.81
N SER A 321 -6.47 -25.52 -4.34
CA SER A 321 -5.65 -25.54 -5.56
C SER A 321 -4.52 -24.51 -5.54
N VAL A 322 -3.41 -24.84 -6.21
CA VAL A 322 -2.28 -23.94 -6.48
C VAL A 322 -2.03 -23.94 -7.98
N ASN A 323 -2.00 -22.76 -8.60
CA ASN A 323 -1.97 -22.55 -10.05
C ASN A 323 -3.06 -23.29 -10.84
N GLY A 324 -4.15 -23.73 -10.18
CA GLY A 324 -5.23 -24.54 -10.78
C GLY A 324 -4.99 -26.05 -10.71
N THR A 325 -3.87 -26.51 -10.14
CA THR A 325 -3.65 -27.92 -9.79
C THR A 325 -4.15 -28.16 -8.37
N SER A 326 -4.98 -29.19 -8.14
CA SER A 326 -5.52 -29.48 -6.81
C SER A 326 -4.42 -29.99 -5.86
N VAL A 327 -4.48 -29.54 -4.59
CA VAL A 327 -3.51 -29.91 -3.55
C VAL A 327 -3.56 -31.40 -3.21
N SER A 328 -4.72 -32.03 -3.40
CA SER A 328 -4.93 -33.47 -3.17
C SER A 328 -4.40 -34.37 -4.30
N ALA A 329 -4.15 -33.86 -5.50
CA ALA A 329 -3.74 -34.68 -6.64
C ALA A 329 -2.26 -35.07 -6.66
N SER A 330 -1.40 -34.36 -5.93
CA SER A 330 0.05 -34.62 -5.87
C SER A 330 0.42 -35.70 -4.84
N SER A 331 -0.27 -36.84 -4.89
CA SER A 331 0.02 -38.10 -4.17
C SER A 331 0.12 -39.29 -5.15
N SER A 332 0.77 -39.06 -6.29
CA SER A 332 1.31 -40.07 -7.22
C SER A 332 2.60 -39.53 -7.83
N GLY A 333 3.45 -40.40 -8.37
CA GLY A 333 4.80 -40.07 -8.89
C GLY A 333 4.86 -39.23 -10.17
N ASP A 334 3.78 -38.51 -10.52
CA ASP A 334 3.60 -37.83 -11.81
C ASP A 334 4.00 -36.35 -11.77
N ILE A 335 5.21 -36.04 -11.29
CA ILE A 335 5.83 -34.72 -11.45
C ILE A 335 6.68 -34.69 -12.74
N SER A 336 6.04 -35.01 -13.86
CA SER A 336 6.55 -34.72 -15.21
C SER A 336 5.38 -34.67 -16.19
N SER A 337 5.47 -33.83 -17.23
CA SER A 337 4.54 -33.66 -18.36
C SER A 337 3.28 -32.76 -18.25
N LYS A 338 2.96 -32.11 -17.11
CA LYS A 338 1.86 -31.10 -17.06
C LYS A 338 2.31 -29.65 -17.23
N ILE A 339 3.08 -29.40 -18.29
CA ILE A 339 3.31 -28.05 -18.84
C ILE A 339 2.41 -27.88 -20.07
N SER A 340 1.35 -27.07 -19.94
CA SER A 340 0.59 -26.40 -21.01
C SER A 340 0.44 -27.13 -22.36
N LEU A 341 -0.42 -28.16 -22.44
CA LEU A 341 -0.86 -28.74 -23.72
C LEU A 341 -1.99 -27.93 -24.36
N PHE A 342 -1.78 -26.62 -24.56
CA PHE A 342 -2.71 -25.73 -25.28
C PHE A 342 -1.95 -24.77 -26.20
N THR A 343 -1.06 -25.32 -27.03
CA THR A 343 -0.46 -24.59 -28.17
C THR A 343 -0.37 -25.50 -29.39
N THR A 344 -1.48 -25.49 -30.14
CA THR A 344 -1.62 -25.76 -31.59
C THR A 344 -1.03 -27.05 -32.17
N CYS A 345 -1.93 -27.97 -32.54
CA CYS A 345 -1.69 -28.91 -33.63
C CYS A 345 -1.47 -28.16 -34.95
N SER A 346 -0.28 -28.29 -35.55
CA SER A 346 0.00 -27.95 -36.95
C SER A 346 1.27 -28.68 -37.39
N LEU A 347 1.30 -29.12 -38.66
CA LEU A 347 2.39 -29.87 -39.34
C LEU A 347 2.51 -31.40 -39.08
N THR A 348 1.54 -32.20 -39.53
CA THR A 348 1.77 -33.62 -39.93
C THR A 348 0.84 -34.10 -41.08
N LEU A 349 0.58 -33.26 -42.10
CA LEU A 349 -0.19 -33.67 -43.28
C LEU A 349 0.46 -33.23 -44.62
N LEU A 350 1.73 -33.57 -44.83
CA LEU A 350 2.38 -33.49 -46.15
C LEU A 350 3.68 -34.30 -46.26
N SER A 351 3.61 -35.61 -46.03
CA SER A 351 4.76 -36.53 -46.26
C SER A 351 4.33 -37.99 -46.53
N LEU A 352 3.23 -38.17 -47.28
CA LEU A 352 2.77 -39.50 -47.71
C LEU A 352 2.22 -39.51 -49.15
N LEU A 353 2.90 -38.80 -50.06
CA LEU A 353 2.67 -38.94 -51.51
C LEU A 353 3.91 -38.60 -52.37
N VAL A 354 5.03 -39.30 -52.16
CA VAL A 354 6.08 -39.44 -53.19
C VAL A 354 6.36 -40.93 -53.39
N THR A 355 5.59 -41.49 -54.33
CA THR A 355 5.91 -42.59 -55.25
C THR A 355 7.05 -43.55 -54.91
N ARG A 356 6.68 -44.84 -54.80
CA ARG A 356 7.57 -45.99 -55.02
C ARG A 356 8.08 -46.03 -56.48
N PRO A 357 9.24 -46.66 -56.74
CA PRO A 357 9.79 -46.77 -58.09
C PRO A 357 9.13 -47.90 -58.90
N TRP A 358 8.96 -47.65 -60.20
CA TRP A 358 9.08 -48.59 -61.32
C TRP A 358 9.55 -47.80 -62.54
#